data_AF-A0A354U462-F1
#
_entry.id   AF-A0A354U462-F1
#
_cell.length_a   1.000
_cell.length_b   1.000
_cell.length_c   1.000
_cell.angle_alpha   90.00
_cell.angle_beta   90.00
_cell.angle_gamma   90.00
#
_symmetry.space_group_name_H-M   'P 1'
#
loop_
_entity.id
_entity.type
_entity.pdbx_description
1 polymer ?
#
loop_
_entity_poly.entity_id
_entity_poly.type
_entity_poly.pdbx_seq_one_letter_code
_entity_poly.pdbx_strand_id
1 'polypeptide(L)'
;PQPWKGNPANDPAWEKAIVERGTRMVQSFKNHACIFCWSLGNESSYARGKEKLASNLAKMAAAMRKIDSSRLIHYEGDQADTLTVDVLSHMYPDPKRWNDIVNGYKGKYPAIMCEYAHAMGNGPGGLEAYWKTFYANRNMQGGFVWEWCDHGIRTLNDDGVEFFAYGGDFGEKPNDGNFVADGLVFPDKTPTPGLTEYKKVIAPVRVAAGKLEKGEVVVTNYYDFLTLEHLTPVWSVTENGRVIQSGMLAPLTTKPHTTETVKIPFTLPAAPKPGAEYFLNLTFSLGCDTDWAPCGFEIAWGQLALPVKSPAQAHIMPAREINADEDEELIQIEANGSLFQFDKLDGRLCAWEKNGVPLIVEGPKFNIWRAPTDNDRNIKANLHANGYSCAQHRLEDITLLTGRKNETRVKVTARLAAPVHRWGYLCEYIYNFQPDGSFRLDFSAKLQDAGLELPPLQCVGFEMTLPETVTKAAWFGLGPGEAYSDSKEAQKVGYYKLPVEALSTNYTYPQENGNRHEVRRAAFYDDKMCGILVSGAPLFDFSAHHYTAQALEEAKHPHEIEYCDELVLNLNWKSAPLGSNSCGPLPEDELLIKPGDFKFSMNFRGFAGAELDDKTFFTMI
;
A
#
# COMPACT_ATOMS: atom_id res chain seq x y z
N PRO A 1 20.26 -25.49 -5.68
CA PRO A 1 20.39 -26.37 -4.50
C PRO A 1 21.21 -27.63 -4.84
N GLN A 2 22.30 -27.88 -4.11
CA GLN A 2 23.00 -29.16 -4.21
C GLN A 2 22.05 -30.30 -3.77
N PRO A 3 22.03 -31.46 -4.45
CA PRO A 3 21.15 -32.56 -4.05
C PRO A 3 21.52 -33.04 -2.65
N TRP A 4 20.57 -32.96 -1.72
CA TRP A 4 20.70 -33.44 -0.35
C TRP A 4 21.12 -34.91 -0.36
N LYS A 5 22.29 -35.23 0.19
CA LYS A 5 22.76 -36.62 0.27
C LYS A 5 21.81 -37.41 1.20
N GLY A 6 21.20 -38.47 0.68
CA GLY A 6 20.20 -39.25 1.43
C GLY A 6 18.82 -38.61 1.47
N ASN A 7 18.44 -37.82 0.46
CA ASN A 7 17.08 -37.26 0.37
C ASN A 7 16.02 -38.40 0.46
N PRO A 8 15.12 -38.36 1.47
CA PRO A 8 14.09 -39.39 1.67
C PRO A 8 13.22 -39.67 0.44
N ALA A 9 13.02 -38.68 -0.44
CA ALA A 9 12.23 -38.85 -1.65
C ALA A 9 12.85 -39.83 -2.67
N ASN A 10 14.15 -40.10 -2.57
CA ASN A 10 14.86 -41.05 -3.43
C ASN A 10 15.48 -42.24 -2.69
N ASP A 11 15.51 -42.23 -1.35
CA ASP A 11 16.06 -43.32 -0.56
C ASP A 11 15.01 -44.46 -0.37
N PRO A 12 15.26 -45.68 -0.85
CA PRO A 12 14.32 -46.80 -0.72
C PRO A 12 13.92 -47.13 0.72
N ALA A 13 14.76 -46.82 1.73
CA ALA A 13 14.43 -47.04 3.13
C ALA A 13 13.18 -46.24 3.58
N TRP A 14 12.91 -45.12 2.92
CA TRP A 14 11.78 -44.23 3.22
C TRP A 14 10.53 -44.48 2.38
N GLU A 15 10.58 -45.40 1.41
CA GLU A 15 9.47 -45.67 0.48
C GLU A 15 8.16 -45.93 1.21
N LYS A 16 8.18 -46.88 2.15
CA LYS A 16 6.98 -47.27 2.90
C LYS A 16 6.37 -46.08 3.63
N ALA A 17 7.20 -45.30 4.33
CA ALA A 17 6.74 -44.15 5.11
C ALA A 17 6.12 -43.06 4.23
N ILE A 18 6.71 -42.78 3.07
CA ILE A 18 6.19 -41.77 2.12
C ILE A 18 4.87 -42.26 1.52
N VAL A 19 4.84 -43.48 0.96
CA VAL A 19 3.63 -44.03 0.32
C VAL A 19 2.47 -44.16 1.32
N GLU A 20 2.74 -44.54 2.57
CA GLU A 20 1.72 -44.62 3.61
C GLU A 20 1.10 -43.27 3.95
N ARG A 21 1.86 -42.16 3.95
CA ARG A 21 1.31 -40.81 4.20
C ARG A 21 0.28 -40.43 3.12
N GLY A 22 0.65 -40.55 1.85
CA GLY A 22 -0.25 -40.21 0.73
C GLY A 22 -1.48 -41.12 0.67
N THR A 23 -1.28 -42.44 0.83
CA THR A 23 -2.41 -43.39 0.79
C THR A 23 -3.36 -43.24 1.96
N ARG A 24 -2.87 -42.98 3.18
CA ARG A 24 -3.72 -42.69 4.34
C ARG A 24 -4.53 -41.42 4.16
N MET A 25 -3.94 -40.35 3.62
CA MET A 25 -4.67 -39.12 3.30
C MET A 25 -5.83 -39.40 2.36
N VAL A 26 -5.58 -40.04 1.22
CA VAL A 26 -6.62 -40.33 0.22
C VAL A 26 -7.70 -41.25 0.79
N GLN A 27 -7.32 -42.32 1.52
CA GLN A 27 -8.31 -43.23 2.12
C GLN A 27 -9.24 -42.52 3.10
N SER A 28 -8.70 -41.61 3.92
CA SER A 28 -9.47 -40.85 4.90
C SER A 28 -10.43 -39.85 4.24
N PHE A 29 -10.01 -39.20 3.16
CA PHE A 29 -10.70 -38.00 2.66
C PHE A 29 -11.35 -38.10 1.27
N LYS A 30 -11.21 -39.22 0.55
CA LYS A 30 -11.73 -39.39 -0.84
C LYS A 30 -13.22 -39.13 -1.04
N ASN A 31 -14.03 -39.16 0.02
CA ASN A 31 -15.48 -38.92 -0.06
C ASN A 31 -15.87 -37.44 0.12
N HIS A 32 -14.92 -36.53 0.35
CA HIS A 32 -15.21 -35.09 0.48
C HIS A 32 -15.22 -34.40 -0.88
N ALA A 33 -16.38 -33.83 -1.25
CA ALA A 33 -16.57 -33.15 -2.54
C ALA A 33 -15.79 -31.82 -2.65
N CYS A 34 -15.45 -31.18 -1.52
CA CYS A 34 -14.66 -29.94 -1.51
C CYS A 34 -13.19 -30.17 -1.90
N ILE A 35 -12.67 -31.39 -1.79
CA ILE A 35 -11.31 -31.72 -2.21
C ILE A 35 -11.34 -31.95 -3.72
N PHE A 36 -10.60 -31.14 -4.48
CA PHE A 36 -10.52 -31.25 -5.94
C PHE A 36 -9.14 -31.77 -6.44
N CYS A 37 -8.11 -31.71 -5.59
CA CYS A 37 -6.73 -32.07 -5.93
C CYS A 37 -6.03 -32.69 -4.72
N TRP A 38 -5.11 -33.63 -4.97
CA TRP A 38 -4.23 -34.22 -3.96
C TRP A 38 -2.81 -33.72 -4.12
N SER A 39 -2.24 -33.11 -3.08
CA SER A 39 -0.81 -32.74 -3.08
C SER A 39 0.06 -33.90 -2.58
N LEU A 40 1.21 -34.14 -3.22
CA LEU A 40 2.18 -35.14 -2.77
C LEU A 40 3.00 -34.68 -1.55
N GLY A 41 3.02 -33.38 -1.25
CA GLY A 41 3.84 -32.79 -0.18
C GLY A 41 4.37 -31.41 -0.59
N ASN A 42 5.35 -30.91 0.15
CA ASN A 42 5.97 -29.60 -0.06
C ASN A 42 7.50 -29.72 -0.07
N GLU A 43 8.17 -29.03 -1.01
CA GLU A 43 9.63 -28.82 -1.07
C GLU A 43 10.53 -30.06 -0.82
N SER A 44 10.01 -31.27 -1.09
CA SER A 44 10.60 -32.54 -0.69
C SER A 44 11.40 -33.20 -1.83
N SER A 45 12.18 -32.42 -2.59
CA SER A 45 12.90 -32.75 -3.85
C SER A 45 12.28 -32.11 -5.09
N TYR A 46 13.13 -31.84 -6.08
CA TYR A 46 12.79 -31.20 -7.35
C TYR A 46 13.23 -32.07 -8.52
N ALA A 47 12.40 -32.15 -9.55
CA ALA A 47 12.77 -32.66 -10.88
C ALA A 47 12.73 -31.51 -11.88
N ARG A 48 13.80 -31.29 -12.64
CA ARG A 48 13.90 -30.20 -13.63
C ARG A 48 14.35 -30.69 -15.00
N GLY A 49 13.87 -30.04 -16.06
CA GLY A 49 14.24 -30.39 -17.43
C GLY A 49 13.90 -31.85 -17.75
N LYS A 50 14.89 -32.67 -18.11
CA LYS A 50 14.70 -34.09 -18.46
C LYS A 50 14.72 -35.04 -17.25
N GLU A 51 14.83 -34.53 -16.04
CA GLU A 51 14.79 -35.34 -14.82
C GLU A 51 13.40 -35.97 -14.61
N LYS A 52 13.34 -37.00 -13.77
CA LYS A 52 12.09 -37.62 -13.34
C LYS A 52 11.82 -37.24 -11.90
N LEU A 53 10.53 -37.20 -11.54
CA LEU A 53 10.11 -37.09 -10.15
C LEU A 53 10.81 -38.16 -9.29
N ALA A 54 11.20 -37.76 -8.07
CA ALA A 54 11.87 -38.63 -7.12
C ALA A 54 11.11 -39.94 -6.91
N SER A 55 11.84 -41.06 -6.82
CA SER A 55 11.26 -42.40 -6.98
C SER A 55 10.15 -42.74 -5.96
N ASN A 56 10.28 -42.31 -4.71
CA ASN A 56 9.28 -42.55 -3.68
C ASN A 56 8.04 -41.66 -3.87
N LEU A 57 8.22 -40.42 -4.34
CA LEU A 57 7.10 -39.54 -4.68
C LEU A 57 6.31 -40.08 -5.88
N ALA A 58 7.00 -40.57 -6.91
CA ALA A 58 6.35 -41.21 -8.07
C ALA A 58 5.56 -42.47 -7.66
N LYS A 59 6.12 -43.30 -6.76
CA LYS A 59 5.40 -44.48 -6.21
C LYS A 59 4.19 -44.07 -5.37
N MET A 60 4.31 -43.03 -4.55
CA MET A 60 3.20 -42.50 -3.77
C MET A 60 2.08 -41.97 -4.69
N ALA A 61 2.42 -41.19 -5.73
CA ALA A 61 1.45 -40.73 -6.72
C ALA A 61 0.71 -41.90 -7.38
N ALA A 62 1.46 -42.94 -7.82
CA ALA A 62 0.86 -44.14 -8.41
C ALA A 62 -0.06 -44.89 -7.44
N ALA A 63 0.31 -44.99 -6.16
CA ALA A 63 -0.52 -45.61 -5.13
C ALA A 63 -1.79 -44.81 -4.84
N MET A 64 -1.69 -43.48 -4.78
CA MET A 64 -2.84 -42.57 -4.61
C MET A 64 -3.82 -42.69 -5.79
N ARG A 65 -3.33 -42.69 -7.04
CA ARG A 65 -4.18 -42.86 -8.23
C ARG A 65 -4.94 -44.19 -8.26
N LYS A 66 -4.36 -45.26 -7.72
CA LYS A 66 -5.05 -46.57 -7.60
C LYS A 66 -6.24 -46.51 -6.64
N ILE A 67 -6.21 -45.62 -5.65
CA ILE A 67 -7.28 -45.45 -4.66
C ILE A 67 -8.33 -44.46 -5.18
N ASP A 68 -7.88 -43.37 -5.80
CA ASP A 68 -8.74 -42.32 -6.35
C ASP A 68 -8.18 -41.80 -7.68
N SER A 69 -8.88 -42.09 -8.77
CA SER A 69 -8.59 -41.57 -10.11
C SER A 69 -9.52 -40.43 -10.54
N SER A 70 -10.40 -39.95 -9.63
CA SER A 70 -11.38 -38.89 -9.94
C SER A 70 -10.85 -37.47 -9.75
N ARG A 71 -9.67 -37.31 -9.13
CA ARG A 71 -9.05 -36.02 -8.78
C ARG A 71 -7.65 -35.88 -9.37
N LEU A 72 -7.23 -34.63 -9.51
CA LEU A 72 -5.88 -34.27 -9.95
C LEU A 72 -4.85 -34.58 -8.85
N ILE A 73 -3.61 -34.80 -9.26
CA ILE A 73 -2.44 -34.82 -8.38
C ILE A 73 -1.58 -33.59 -8.66
N HIS A 74 -1.11 -32.96 -7.59
CA HIS A 74 -0.24 -31.80 -7.58
C HIS A 74 1.05 -32.11 -6.83
N TYR A 75 2.17 -31.56 -7.32
CA TYR A 75 3.41 -31.44 -6.56
C TYR A 75 4.29 -30.36 -7.18
N GLU A 76 4.59 -29.30 -6.44
CA GLU A 76 5.37 -28.15 -6.90
C GLU A 76 6.77 -28.54 -7.36
N GLY A 77 7.39 -29.52 -6.70
CA GLY A 77 8.74 -29.94 -7.04
C GLY A 77 8.84 -30.67 -8.39
N ASP A 78 7.73 -31.04 -9.03
CA ASP A 78 7.74 -31.57 -10.40
C ASP A 78 7.78 -30.41 -11.41
N GLN A 79 8.98 -30.01 -11.80
CA GLN A 79 9.26 -28.92 -12.74
C GLN A 79 9.93 -29.45 -14.03
N ALA A 80 9.68 -30.72 -14.37
CA ALA A 80 10.24 -31.39 -15.53
C ALA A 80 9.55 -30.98 -16.84
N ASP A 81 10.23 -31.13 -17.97
CA ASP A 81 9.69 -30.87 -19.33
C ASP A 81 8.41 -31.68 -19.61
N THR A 82 8.21 -32.78 -18.87
CA THR A 82 6.97 -33.55 -18.85
C THR A 82 6.67 -34.00 -17.43
N LEU A 83 5.58 -33.46 -16.88
CA LEU A 83 5.15 -33.71 -15.52
C LEU A 83 4.66 -35.16 -15.35
N THR A 84 4.96 -35.72 -14.18
CA THR A 84 4.39 -36.95 -13.63
C THR A 84 3.05 -36.69 -12.94
N VAL A 85 2.89 -35.48 -12.40
CA VAL A 85 1.64 -34.96 -11.81
C VAL A 85 0.77 -34.24 -12.86
N ASP A 86 -0.44 -33.83 -12.47
CA ASP A 86 -1.44 -33.30 -13.41
C ASP A 86 -1.46 -31.78 -13.50
N VAL A 87 -0.90 -31.08 -12.51
CA VAL A 87 -0.95 -29.62 -12.37
C VAL A 87 0.47 -29.04 -12.47
N LEU A 88 0.66 -28.07 -13.36
CA LEU A 88 1.87 -27.25 -13.37
C LEU A 88 1.80 -26.27 -12.20
N SER A 89 2.76 -26.34 -11.28
CA SER A 89 2.80 -25.46 -10.12
C SER A 89 4.20 -25.00 -9.82
N HIS A 90 4.29 -23.78 -9.28
CA HIS A 90 5.49 -23.13 -8.81
C HIS A 90 5.12 -22.28 -7.59
N MET A 91 6.10 -22.08 -6.72
CA MET A 91 6.07 -21.09 -5.64
C MET A 91 6.71 -19.77 -6.08
N TYR A 92 6.01 -18.67 -5.84
CA TYR A 92 6.51 -17.29 -5.93
C TYR A 92 7.21 -16.82 -7.23
N PRO A 93 6.85 -17.28 -8.45
CA PRO A 93 7.33 -16.59 -9.65
C PRO A 93 6.62 -15.24 -9.79
N ASP A 94 7.34 -14.18 -10.19
CA ASP A 94 6.68 -12.93 -10.59
C ASP A 94 5.74 -13.15 -11.79
N PRO A 95 4.77 -12.24 -12.04
CA PRO A 95 3.78 -12.41 -13.10
C PRO A 95 4.39 -12.67 -14.50
N LYS A 96 5.50 -12.02 -14.83
CA LYS A 96 6.17 -12.19 -16.12
C LYS A 96 6.82 -13.57 -16.22
N ARG A 97 7.58 -13.96 -15.20
CA ARG A 97 8.22 -15.28 -15.12
C ARG A 97 7.18 -16.39 -15.14
N TRP A 98 6.06 -16.21 -14.45
CA TRP A 98 4.96 -17.18 -14.50
C TRP A 98 4.40 -17.34 -15.90
N ASN A 99 4.17 -16.23 -16.59
CA ASN A 99 3.73 -16.25 -17.97
C ASN A 99 4.71 -17.01 -18.88
N ASP A 100 6.01 -16.78 -18.71
CA ASP A 100 7.05 -17.49 -19.49
C ASP A 100 7.06 -18.99 -19.19
N ILE A 101 6.99 -19.38 -17.91
CA ILE A 101 6.93 -20.78 -17.48
C ILE A 101 5.72 -21.48 -18.11
N VAL A 102 4.52 -20.95 -17.91
CA VAL A 102 3.26 -21.57 -18.35
C VAL A 102 3.21 -21.71 -19.87
N ASN A 103 3.66 -20.68 -20.61
CA ASN A 103 3.70 -20.72 -22.06
C ASN A 103 4.72 -21.75 -22.59
N GLY A 104 5.79 -22.02 -21.85
CA GLY A 104 6.75 -23.09 -22.14
C GLY A 104 6.10 -24.48 -22.25
N TYR A 105 5.03 -24.73 -21.49
CA TYR A 105 4.28 -26.00 -21.52
C TYR A 105 3.18 -26.04 -22.59
N LYS A 106 3.00 -24.99 -23.39
CA LYS A 106 2.08 -24.94 -24.55
C LYS A 106 0.64 -25.37 -24.22
N GLY A 107 0.15 -24.99 -23.03
CA GLY A 107 -1.21 -25.30 -22.60
C GLY A 107 -1.47 -26.77 -22.25
N LYS A 108 -0.44 -27.60 -22.08
CA LYS A 108 -0.57 -29.03 -21.79
C LYS A 108 -1.15 -29.32 -20.40
N TYR A 109 -0.94 -28.42 -19.44
CA TYR A 109 -1.35 -28.58 -18.05
C TYR A 109 -2.14 -27.36 -17.57
N PRO A 110 -3.14 -27.55 -16.69
CA PRO A 110 -3.63 -26.46 -15.85
C PRO A 110 -2.49 -25.96 -14.97
N ALA A 111 -2.39 -24.65 -14.82
CA ALA A 111 -1.33 -23.99 -14.10
C ALA A 111 -1.91 -23.26 -12.88
N ILE A 112 -1.44 -23.63 -11.69
CA ILE A 112 -1.88 -23.05 -10.40
C ILE A 112 -0.65 -22.81 -9.55
N MET A 113 -0.44 -21.59 -9.06
CA MET A 113 0.60 -21.34 -8.07
C MET A 113 0.17 -21.91 -6.72
N CYS A 114 0.90 -22.88 -6.17
CA CYS A 114 0.58 -23.42 -4.86
C CYS A 114 0.87 -22.43 -3.73
N GLU A 115 1.78 -21.49 -3.96
CA GLU A 115 2.06 -20.36 -3.08
C GLU A 115 2.43 -19.14 -3.94
N TYR A 116 1.79 -18.00 -3.70
CA TYR A 116 2.15 -16.72 -4.31
C TYR A 116 1.85 -15.56 -3.35
N ALA A 117 2.32 -14.36 -3.68
CA ALA A 117 2.03 -13.13 -2.95
C ALA A 117 2.22 -13.28 -1.42
N HIS A 118 3.45 -13.54 -0.99
CA HIS A 118 3.78 -13.72 0.41
C HIS A 118 3.36 -12.50 1.25
N ALA A 119 2.44 -12.72 2.20
CA ALA A 119 1.70 -11.69 2.93
C ALA A 119 2.36 -11.25 4.24
N MET A 120 3.67 -11.52 4.39
CA MET A 120 4.45 -11.14 5.57
C MET A 120 4.48 -9.64 5.81
N GLY A 121 4.10 -9.28 7.04
CA GLY A 121 4.14 -7.90 7.51
C GLY A 121 3.22 -6.98 6.69
N ASN A 122 3.78 -5.86 6.23
CA ASN A 122 3.07 -4.96 5.34
C ASN A 122 3.13 -5.46 3.88
N GLY A 123 2.12 -6.22 3.49
CA GLY A 123 2.00 -6.83 2.18
C GLY A 123 0.74 -7.72 2.05
N PRO A 124 0.59 -8.44 0.93
CA PRO A 124 1.47 -8.41 -0.25
C PRO A 124 1.08 -7.31 -1.23
N GLY A 125 2.09 -6.66 -1.82
CA GLY A 125 1.94 -5.80 -3.00
C GLY A 125 1.87 -6.59 -4.31
N GLY A 126 1.29 -5.99 -5.36
CA GLY A 126 1.26 -6.53 -6.72
C GLY A 126 0.16 -7.56 -7.01
N LEU A 127 -0.81 -7.75 -6.11
CA LEU A 127 -1.89 -8.72 -6.27
C LEU A 127 -2.68 -8.56 -7.59
N GLU A 128 -2.98 -7.32 -7.98
CA GLU A 128 -3.71 -7.04 -9.23
C GLU A 128 -2.91 -7.44 -10.49
N ALA A 129 -1.58 -7.36 -10.45
CA ALA A 129 -0.73 -7.79 -11.57
C ALA A 129 -0.82 -9.31 -11.78
N TYR A 130 -0.80 -10.10 -10.70
CA TYR A 130 -1.03 -11.54 -10.76
C TYR A 130 -2.38 -11.89 -11.39
N TRP A 131 -3.47 -11.26 -10.90
CA TRP A 131 -4.81 -11.58 -11.38
C TRP A 131 -5.07 -11.14 -12.82
N LYS A 132 -4.48 -10.02 -13.27
CA LYS A 132 -4.43 -9.67 -14.69
C LYS A 132 -3.74 -10.74 -15.53
N THR A 133 -2.60 -11.27 -15.07
CA THR A 133 -1.88 -12.35 -15.76
C THR A 133 -2.69 -13.65 -15.79
N PHE A 134 -3.39 -14.00 -14.69
CA PHE A 134 -4.26 -15.18 -14.64
C PHE A 134 -5.41 -15.07 -15.63
N TYR A 135 -6.13 -13.95 -15.64
CA TYR A 135 -7.25 -13.75 -16.56
C TYR A 135 -6.83 -13.64 -18.04
N ALA A 136 -5.58 -13.26 -18.33
CA ALA A 136 -5.07 -13.19 -19.69
C ALA A 136 -4.83 -14.58 -20.33
N ASN A 137 -4.72 -15.65 -19.53
CA ASN A 137 -4.33 -16.98 -20.02
C ASN A 137 -5.30 -18.07 -19.54
N ARG A 138 -6.00 -18.73 -20.47
CA ARG A 138 -7.06 -19.72 -20.16
C ARG A 138 -6.61 -20.88 -19.27
N ASN A 139 -5.34 -21.29 -19.33
CA ASN A 139 -4.80 -22.38 -18.53
C ASN A 139 -4.17 -21.93 -17.21
N MET A 140 -4.10 -20.63 -16.92
CA MET A 140 -3.73 -20.12 -15.61
C MET A 140 -4.97 -20.00 -14.74
N GLN A 141 -5.06 -20.82 -13.69
CA GLN A 141 -6.26 -20.94 -12.86
C GLN A 141 -6.08 -20.32 -11.47
N GLY A 142 -5.20 -19.31 -11.35
CA GLY A 142 -4.94 -18.59 -10.11
C GLY A 142 -3.84 -19.22 -9.25
N GLY A 143 -3.96 -19.03 -7.95
CA GLY A 143 -3.04 -19.55 -6.95
C GLY A 143 -3.52 -19.32 -5.52
N PHE A 144 -2.74 -19.80 -4.56
CA PHE A 144 -3.00 -19.66 -3.13
C PHE A 144 -2.05 -18.65 -2.50
N VAL A 145 -2.59 -17.61 -1.87
CA VAL A 145 -1.79 -16.64 -1.13
C VAL A 145 -1.11 -17.32 0.05
N TRP A 146 0.16 -17.05 0.26
CA TRP A 146 0.88 -17.48 1.46
C TRP A 146 0.92 -16.35 2.48
N GLU A 147 0.26 -16.43 3.62
CA GLU A 147 -0.71 -17.43 4.04
C GLU A 147 -1.94 -16.79 4.72
N TRP A 148 -2.80 -17.60 5.35
CA TRP A 148 -4.05 -17.09 5.90
C TRP A 148 -3.82 -16.24 7.16
N CYS A 149 -3.00 -16.70 8.10
CA CYS A 149 -2.94 -16.15 9.45
C CYS A 149 -1.52 -16.12 9.99
N ASP A 150 -1.16 -15.02 10.64
CA ASP A 150 0.07 -14.95 11.45
C ASP A 150 0.05 -16.02 12.55
N HIS A 151 1.17 -16.72 12.71
CA HIS A 151 1.37 -17.72 13.75
C HIS A 151 2.01 -17.15 15.02
N GLY A 152 1.41 -16.07 15.55
CA GLY A 152 1.79 -15.46 16.82
C GLY A 152 1.09 -16.10 18.03
N ILE A 153 1.84 -16.33 19.11
CA ILE A 153 1.31 -16.88 20.37
C ILE A 153 1.03 -15.73 21.34
N ARG A 154 -0.24 -15.57 21.74
CA ARG A 154 -0.65 -14.59 22.75
C ARG A 154 0.12 -14.82 24.05
N THR A 155 0.86 -13.80 24.46
CA THR A 155 1.80 -13.82 25.60
C THR A 155 1.70 -12.50 26.37
N LEU A 156 2.13 -12.50 27.63
CA LEU A 156 2.28 -11.29 28.45
C LEU A 156 3.76 -11.01 28.66
N ASN A 157 4.18 -9.75 28.55
CA ASN A 157 5.52 -9.35 28.99
C ASN A 157 5.59 -9.21 30.52
N ASP A 158 6.76 -8.85 31.06
CA ASP A 158 6.99 -8.73 32.51
C ASP A 158 6.11 -7.65 33.18
N ASP A 159 5.68 -6.63 32.42
CA ASP A 159 4.79 -5.56 32.88
C ASP A 159 3.29 -5.92 32.72
N GLY A 160 2.99 -7.11 32.21
CA GLY A 160 1.62 -7.59 31.99
C GLY A 160 0.95 -7.08 30.72
N VAL A 161 1.71 -6.52 29.78
CA VAL A 161 1.21 -6.09 28.46
C VAL A 161 1.07 -7.31 27.54
N GLU A 162 -0.11 -7.47 26.94
CA GLU A 162 -0.36 -8.53 25.97
C GLU A 162 0.30 -8.24 24.63
N PHE A 163 0.94 -9.25 24.04
CA PHE A 163 1.52 -9.21 22.70
C PHE A 163 1.48 -10.59 22.04
N PHE A 164 1.78 -10.66 20.75
CA PHE A 164 1.90 -11.91 20.00
C PHE A 164 3.37 -12.29 19.83
N ALA A 165 3.83 -13.25 20.61
CA ALA A 165 5.18 -13.76 20.59
C ALA A 165 5.43 -14.65 19.36
N TYR A 166 6.65 -14.64 18.85
CA TYR A 166 7.12 -15.47 17.74
C TYR A 166 8.51 -16.05 18.05
N GLY A 167 9.21 -16.58 17.03
CA GLY A 167 10.49 -17.26 17.21
C GLY A 167 11.53 -16.44 17.99
N GLY A 168 12.07 -17.03 19.05
CA GLY A 168 13.06 -16.45 19.95
C GLY A 168 12.51 -15.93 21.27
N ASP A 169 11.21 -15.63 21.35
CA ASP A 169 10.57 -15.09 22.56
C ASP A 169 10.41 -16.14 23.67
N PHE A 170 10.58 -17.43 23.38
CA PHE A 170 10.54 -18.52 24.36
C PHE A 170 11.93 -19.04 24.76
N GLY A 171 13.00 -18.34 24.35
CA GLY A 171 14.39 -18.70 24.64
C GLY A 171 14.94 -19.88 23.84
N GLU A 172 14.19 -20.37 22.86
CA GLU A 172 14.56 -21.47 21.98
C GLU A 172 15.61 -21.07 20.93
N LYS A 173 16.54 -22.01 20.66
CA LYS A 173 17.59 -21.85 19.64
C LYS A 173 17.81 -23.20 18.94
N PRO A 174 17.83 -23.26 17.60
CA PRO A 174 17.64 -22.16 16.64
C PRO A 174 16.18 -21.67 16.56
N ASN A 175 15.98 -20.46 16.02
CA ASN A 175 14.68 -19.90 15.63
C ASN A 175 14.86 -18.99 14.38
N ASP A 176 13.77 -18.73 13.65
CA ASP A 176 13.74 -17.90 12.43
C ASP A 176 12.95 -16.59 12.62
N GLY A 177 12.85 -16.12 13.88
CA GLY A 177 12.23 -14.83 14.22
C GLY A 177 10.77 -14.71 13.79
N ASN A 178 10.45 -13.57 13.14
CA ASN A 178 9.11 -13.20 12.71
C ASN A 178 8.69 -13.83 11.36
N PHE A 179 9.45 -14.77 10.78
CA PHE A 179 9.10 -15.42 9.50
C PHE A 179 7.85 -16.32 9.56
N VAL A 180 7.13 -16.27 10.67
CA VAL A 180 5.84 -16.92 10.93
C VAL A 180 4.68 -15.91 10.97
N ALA A 181 4.95 -14.62 10.74
CA ALA A 181 3.99 -13.51 10.70
C ALA A 181 3.69 -13.11 9.25
N ASP A 182 3.18 -14.08 8.51
CA ASP A 182 2.95 -14.11 7.06
C ASP A 182 1.47 -14.23 6.66
N GLY A 183 0.55 -13.76 7.51
CA GLY A 183 -0.88 -13.88 7.32
C GLY A 183 -1.59 -12.69 6.67
N LEU A 184 -2.65 -13.00 5.91
CA LEU A 184 -3.71 -12.05 5.56
C LEU A 184 -4.57 -11.61 6.77
N VAL A 185 -4.50 -12.34 7.88
CA VAL A 185 -5.09 -11.93 9.17
C VAL A 185 -4.06 -12.03 10.28
N PHE A 186 -4.18 -11.13 11.26
CA PHE A 186 -3.42 -11.19 12.51
C PHE A 186 -3.78 -12.46 13.33
N PRO A 187 -3.02 -12.79 14.40
CA PRO A 187 -3.27 -14.03 15.15
C PRO A 187 -4.69 -14.13 15.74
N ASP A 188 -5.29 -12.99 16.07
CA ASP A 188 -6.69 -12.86 16.55
C ASP A 188 -7.76 -12.90 15.45
N LYS A 189 -7.35 -13.09 14.19
CA LYS A 189 -8.18 -13.10 12.97
C LYS A 189 -8.69 -11.72 12.54
N THR A 190 -8.18 -10.64 13.11
CA THR A 190 -8.41 -9.29 12.59
C THR A 190 -7.78 -9.18 11.19
N PRO A 191 -8.52 -8.71 10.17
CA PRO A 191 -7.99 -8.52 8.81
C PRO A 191 -6.81 -7.55 8.75
N THR A 192 -5.78 -7.91 8.00
CA THR A 192 -4.72 -6.96 7.60
C THR A 192 -5.19 -6.09 6.41
N PRO A 193 -4.51 -4.97 6.11
CA PRO A 193 -4.72 -4.24 4.86
C PRO A 193 -4.57 -5.13 3.62
N GLY A 194 -3.66 -6.11 3.65
CA GLY A 194 -3.46 -7.11 2.59
C GLY A 194 -4.72 -7.93 2.28
N LEU A 195 -5.50 -8.34 3.29
CA LEU A 195 -6.77 -9.05 3.05
C LEU A 195 -7.83 -8.15 2.41
N THR A 196 -7.83 -6.87 2.79
CA THR A 196 -8.75 -5.88 2.22
C THR A 196 -8.44 -5.66 0.74
N GLU A 197 -7.16 -5.55 0.38
CA GLU A 197 -6.69 -5.51 -1.02
C GLU A 197 -7.06 -6.80 -1.77
N TYR A 198 -6.79 -7.96 -1.17
CA TYR A 198 -7.10 -9.25 -1.79
C TYR A 198 -8.60 -9.42 -2.07
N LYS A 199 -9.48 -9.05 -1.13
CA LYS A 199 -10.95 -9.05 -1.32
C LYS A 199 -11.34 -8.29 -2.59
N LYS A 200 -10.73 -7.13 -2.81
CA LYS A 200 -11.00 -6.31 -4.00
C LYS A 200 -10.48 -6.96 -5.28
N VAL A 201 -9.24 -7.42 -5.27
CA VAL A 201 -8.59 -7.99 -6.45
C VAL A 201 -9.32 -9.25 -6.94
N ILE A 202 -9.78 -10.10 -6.03
CA ILE A 202 -10.49 -11.34 -6.39
C ILE A 202 -11.99 -11.16 -6.59
N ALA A 203 -12.51 -9.93 -6.47
CA ALA A 203 -13.94 -9.67 -6.51
C ALA A 203 -14.56 -10.27 -7.79
N PRO A 204 -15.65 -11.06 -7.67
CA PRO A 204 -16.21 -11.82 -8.79
C PRO A 204 -17.03 -10.93 -9.75
N VAL A 205 -17.13 -9.64 -9.47
CA VAL A 205 -17.76 -8.65 -10.34
C VAL A 205 -16.78 -7.51 -10.55
N ARG A 206 -16.41 -7.25 -11.80
CA ARG A 206 -15.56 -6.10 -12.16
C ARG A 206 -16.34 -5.11 -13.00
N VAL A 207 -16.08 -3.83 -12.75
CA VAL A 207 -16.67 -2.71 -13.50
C VAL A 207 -15.58 -1.97 -14.24
N ALA A 208 -15.80 -1.71 -15.53
CA ALA A 208 -14.96 -0.87 -16.36
C ALA A 208 -15.77 0.27 -17.00
N ALA A 209 -15.08 1.34 -17.39
CA ALA A 209 -15.70 2.45 -18.10
C ALA A 209 -16.22 2.00 -19.49
N GLY A 210 -17.48 2.29 -19.78
CA GLY A 210 -18.05 2.25 -21.12
C GLY A 210 -18.11 3.67 -21.71
N LYS A 211 -19.24 4.05 -22.30
CA LYS A 211 -19.52 5.44 -22.70
C LYS A 211 -20.13 6.20 -21.53
N LEU A 212 -19.30 6.71 -20.63
CA LEU A 212 -19.74 7.36 -19.41
C LEU A 212 -20.59 8.61 -19.64
N GLU A 213 -20.42 9.32 -20.76
CA GLU A 213 -21.28 10.46 -21.15
C GLU A 213 -22.72 10.02 -21.45
N LYS A 214 -22.88 8.75 -21.80
CA LYS A 214 -24.18 8.08 -21.95
C LYS A 214 -24.53 7.26 -20.72
N GLY A 215 -23.82 7.37 -19.61
CA GLY A 215 -24.05 6.53 -18.43
C GLY A 215 -23.91 5.03 -18.70
N GLU A 216 -23.10 4.62 -19.68
CA GLU A 216 -22.85 3.20 -19.97
C GLU A 216 -21.57 2.75 -19.23
N VAL A 217 -21.68 1.66 -18.48
CA VAL A 217 -20.55 0.95 -17.86
C VAL A 217 -20.49 -0.48 -18.35
N VAL A 218 -19.32 -1.11 -18.26
CA VAL A 218 -19.11 -2.51 -18.61
C VAL A 218 -18.99 -3.31 -17.33
N VAL A 219 -19.87 -4.30 -17.14
CA VAL A 219 -19.86 -5.20 -15.97
C VAL A 219 -19.46 -6.59 -16.43
N THR A 220 -18.43 -7.17 -15.82
CA THR A 220 -17.95 -8.53 -16.09
C THR A 220 -18.24 -9.43 -14.89
N ASN A 221 -18.85 -10.58 -15.16
CA ASN A 221 -19.12 -11.62 -14.18
C ASN A 221 -18.00 -12.68 -14.22
N TYR A 222 -17.25 -12.82 -13.14
CA TYR A 222 -16.20 -13.82 -12.93
C TYR A 222 -16.65 -15.03 -12.09
N TYR A 223 -17.91 -15.10 -11.65
CA TYR A 223 -18.44 -16.35 -11.09
C TYR A 223 -18.40 -17.48 -12.12
N ASP A 224 -18.14 -18.70 -11.64
CA ASP A 224 -18.13 -19.89 -12.49
C ASP A 224 -19.52 -20.46 -12.78
N PHE A 225 -20.46 -20.31 -11.83
CA PHE A 225 -21.78 -20.98 -11.89
C PHE A 225 -22.98 -20.05 -11.72
N LEU A 226 -22.78 -18.85 -11.14
CA LEU A 226 -23.86 -17.93 -10.80
C LEU A 226 -24.00 -16.81 -11.84
N THR A 227 -25.24 -16.45 -12.16
CA THR A 227 -25.55 -15.14 -12.75
C THR A 227 -25.34 -14.04 -11.70
N LEU A 228 -25.51 -12.77 -12.06
CA LEU A 228 -25.45 -11.66 -11.09
C LEU A 228 -26.80 -11.34 -10.43
N GLU A 229 -27.83 -12.17 -10.64
CA GLU A 229 -29.20 -11.91 -10.16
C GLU A 229 -29.33 -12.00 -8.63
N HIS A 230 -28.42 -12.70 -7.97
CA HIS A 230 -28.37 -12.79 -6.51
C HIS A 230 -27.83 -11.52 -5.83
N LEU A 231 -27.32 -10.57 -6.62
CA LEU A 231 -26.74 -9.32 -6.13
C LEU A 231 -27.70 -8.15 -6.37
N THR A 232 -27.64 -7.19 -5.45
CA THR A 232 -28.35 -5.92 -5.53
C THR A 232 -27.36 -4.81 -5.90
N PRO A 233 -27.39 -4.28 -7.15
CA PRO A 233 -26.51 -3.20 -7.56
C PRO A 233 -27.05 -1.85 -7.09
N VAL A 234 -26.21 -1.08 -6.41
CA VAL A 234 -26.47 0.30 -5.99
C VAL A 234 -25.43 1.21 -6.62
N TRP A 235 -25.84 2.38 -7.08
CA TRP A 235 -24.95 3.37 -7.68
C TRP A 235 -25.05 4.73 -6.99
N SER A 236 -23.96 5.49 -7.01
CA SER A 236 -23.94 6.90 -6.59
C SER A 236 -22.95 7.72 -7.39
N VAL A 237 -23.30 8.97 -7.69
CA VAL A 237 -22.35 9.97 -8.19
C VAL A 237 -21.93 10.85 -7.03
N THR A 238 -20.62 11.00 -6.83
CA THR A 238 -20.03 11.84 -5.79
C THR A 238 -19.34 13.05 -6.41
N GLU A 239 -19.53 14.23 -5.80
CA GLU A 239 -18.76 15.45 -6.01
C GLU A 239 -17.82 15.61 -4.81
N ASN A 240 -16.50 15.52 -5.01
CA ASN A 240 -15.51 15.64 -3.93
C ASN A 240 -15.81 14.71 -2.73
N GLY A 241 -16.24 13.47 -3.03
CA GLY A 241 -16.63 12.48 -2.01
C GLY A 241 -18.06 12.63 -1.46
N ARG A 242 -18.75 13.75 -1.71
CA ARG A 242 -20.15 13.94 -1.30
C ARG A 242 -21.12 13.38 -2.34
N VAL A 243 -22.03 12.52 -1.93
CA VAL A 243 -23.09 11.99 -2.82
C VAL A 243 -24.02 13.11 -3.29
N ILE A 244 -24.17 13.25 -4.61
CA ILE A 244 -25.08 14.22 -5.26
C ILE A 244 -26.22 13.54 -6.03
N GLN A 245 -26.04 12.27 -6.42
CA GLN A 245 -27.06 11.43 -7.04
C GLN A 245 -26.85 10.00 -6.57
N SER A 246 -27.92 9.23 -6.43
CA SER A 246 -27.85 7.81 -6.08
C SER A 246 -29.09 7.07 -6.53
N GLY A 247 -28.99 5.76 -6.67
CA GLY A 247 -30.12 4.90 -6.97
C GLY A 247 -29.76 3.43 -6.92
N MET A 248 -30.76 2.59 -7.16
CA MET A 248 -30.59 1.15 -7.30
C MET A 248 -30.82 0.76 -8.77
N LEU A 249 -30.21 -0.35 -9.19
CA LEU A 249 -30.55 -1.00 -10.46
C LEU A 249 -31.40 -2.24 -10.18
N ALA A 250 -32.10 -2.70 -11.20
CA ALA A 250 -32.63 -4.07 -11.19
C ALA A 250 -31.46 -5.08 -11.11
N PRO A 251 -31.69 -6.28 -10.55
CA PRO A 251 -30.70 -7.36 -10.60
C PRO A 251 -30.22 -7.61 -12.03
N LEU A 252 -28.91 -7.82 -12.19
CA LEU A 252 -28.30 -8.05 -13.49
C LEU A 252 -28.35 -9.53 -13.85
N THR A 253 -28.76 -9.85 -15.09
CA THR A 253 -28.84 -11.24 -15.56
C THR A 253 -27.54 -11.73 -16.22
N THR A 254 -26.43 -11.02 -15.99
CA THR A 254 -25.13 -11.31 -16.62
C THR A 254 -24.68 -12.73 -16.28
N LYS A 255 -24.45 -13.55 -17.30
CA LYS A 255 -24.12 -14.98 -17.15
C LYS A 255 -22.67 -15.19 -16.66
N PRO A 256 -22.35 -16.34 -16.05
CA PRO A 256 -20.98 -16.73 -15.72
C PRO A 256 -19.98 -16.46 -16.84
N HIS A 257 -18.83 -15.87 -16.50
CA HIS A 257 -17.75 -15.51 -17.44
C HIS A 257 -18.15 -14.65 -18.64
N THR A 258 -19.24 -13.89 -18.53
CA THR A 258 -19.67 -12.96 -19.58
C THR A 258 -19.64 -11.51 -19.11
N THR A 259 -19.71 -10.62 -20.09
CA THR A 259 -19.71 -9.17 -19.91
C THR A 259 -21.00 -8.58 -20.46
N GLU A 260 -21.53 -7.57 -19.77
CA GLU A 260 -22.73 -6.83 -20.15
C GLU A 260 -22.48 -5.31 -20.08
N THR A 261 -23.01 -4.57 -21.05
CA THR A 261 -23.04 -3.10 -20.98
C THR A 261 -24.29 -2.68 -20.21
N VAL A 262 -24.11 -2.06 -19.05
CA VAL A 262 -25.19 -1.65 -18.16
C VAL A 262 -25.36 -0.13 -18.24
N LYS A 263 -26.62 0.31 -18.40
CA LYS A 263 -26.99 1.72 -18.40
C LYS A 263 -27.30 2.19 -16.97
N ILE A 264 -26.53 3.15 -16.48
CA ILE A 264 -26.70 3.77 -15.17
C ILE A 264 -27.49 5.08 -15.33
N PRO A 265 -28.60 5.27 -14.60
CA PRO A 265 -29.49 6.41 -14.76
C PRO A 265 -29.01 7.65 -13.99
N PHE A 266 -27.75 8.06 -14.19
CA PHE A 266 -27.24 9.33 -13.68
C PHE A 266 -27.22 10.39 -14.78
N THR A 267 -27.21 11.65 -14.35
CA THR A 267 -26.96 12.80 -15.23
C THR A 267 -25.61 13.42 -14.91
N LEU A 268 -24.84 13.78 -15.93
CA LEU A 268 -23.60 14.55 -15.70
C LEU A 268 -23.96 15.92 -15.11
N PRO A 269 -23.16 16.46 -14.17
CA PRO A 269 -23.34 17.81 -13.65
C PRO A 269 -23.35 18.84 -14.78
N ALA A 270 -24.45 19.60 -14.93
CA ALA A 270 -24.57 20.64 -15.97
C ALA A 270 -23.70 21.87 -15.69
N ALA A 271 -23.42 22.14 -14.41
CA ALA A 271 -22.56 23.23 -13.95
C ALA A 271 -21.53 22.68 -12.93
N PRO A 272 -20.44 22.05 -13.39
CA PRO A 272 -19.40 21.52 -12.52
C PRO A 272 -18.79 22.61 -11.64
N LYS A 273 -18.58 22.32 -10.35
CA LYS A 273 -17.94 23.27 -9.44
C LYS A 273 -16.44 23.39 -9.76
N PRO A 274 -15.86 24.60 -9.65
CA PRO A 274 -14.42 24.76 -9.84
C PRO A 274 -13.61 23.83 -8.93
N GLY A 275 -12.61 23.16 -9.51
CA GLY A 275 -11.73 22.22 -8.79
C GLY A 275 -12.40 20.92 -8.33
N ALA A 276 -13.68 20.67 -8.63
CA ALA A 276 -14.35 19.46 -8.17
C ALA A 276 -14.04 18.24 -9.04
N GLU A 277 -13.88 17.09 -8.39
CA GLU A 277 -13.81 15.77 -9.04
C GLU A 277 -15.14 15.03 -8.88
N TYR A 278 -15.54 14.32 -9.93
CA TYR A 278 -16.78 13.57 -9.97
C TYR A 278 -16.52 12.09 -10.22
N PHE A 279 -17.06 11.23 -9.37
CA PHE A 279 -16.91 9.78 -9.49
C PHE A 279 -18.27 9.10 -9.50
N LEU A 280 -18.40 8.09 -10.37
CA LEU A 280 -19.48 7.11 -10.32
C LEU A 280 -19.01 5.92 -9.50
N ASN A 281 -19.78 5.56 -8.49
CA ASN A 281 -19.56 4.42 -7.63
C ASN A 281 -20.65 3.38 -7.88
N LEU A 282 -20.27 2.11 -7.94
CA LEU A 282 -21.18 0.97 -8.00
C LEU A 282 -20.83 -0.01 -6.88
N THR A 283 -21.84 -0.52 -6.20
CA THR A 283 -21.71 -1.51 -5.13
C THR A 283 -22.63 -2.68 -5.42
N PHE A 284 -22.13 -3.90 -5.32
CA PHE A 284 -22.88 -5.14 -5.50
C PHE A 284 -22.91 -5.89 -4.18
N SER A 285 -24.09 -5.97 -3.57
CA SER A 285 -24.27 -6.60 -2.26
C SER A 285 -25.21 -7.79 -2.36
N LEU A 286 -25.12 -8.74 -1.42
CA LEU A 286 -26.05 -9.87 -1.35
C LEU A 286 -27.50 -9.37 -1.28
N GLY A 287 -28.38 -9.92 -2.13
CA GLY A 287 -29.82 -9.61 -2.11
C GLY A 287 -30.63 -10.37 -1.06
N CYS A 288 -30.04 -11.38 -0.42
CA CYS A 288 -30.64 -12.17 0.63
C CYS A 288 -29.58 -12.71 1.60
N ASP A 289 -30.01 -13.23 2.74
CA ASP A 289 -29.12 -13.88 3.70
C ASP A 289 -28.53 -15.18 3.12
N THR A 290 -27.30 -15.47 3.52
CA THR A 290 -26.59 -16.72 3.23
C THR A 290 -26.03 -17.31 4.53
N ASP A 291 -25.54 -18.54 4.49
CA ASP A 291 -24.98 -19.20 5.69
C ASP A 291 -23.72 -18.50 6.24
N TRP A 292 -23.05 -17.67 5.44
CA TRP A 292 -21.77 -17.05 5.79
C TRP A 292 -21.83 -15.51 5.90
N ALA A 293 -22.87 -14.86 5.36
CA ALA A 293 -23.08 -13.42 5.48
C ALA A 293 -24.56 -13.03 5.30
N PRO A 294 -25.00 -11.95 5.97
CA PRO A 294 -26.36 -11.43 5.81
C PRO A 294 -26.57 -10.70 4.48
N CYS A 295 -27.83 -10.50 4.13
CA CYS A 295 -28.26 -9.57 3.09
C CYS A 295 -27.62 -8.20 3.27
N GLY A 296 -27.22 -7.56 2.16
CA GLY A 296 -26.53 -6.28 2.17
C GLY A 296 -25.01 -6.36 2.38
N PHE A 297 -24.45 -7.55 2.59
CA PHE A 297 -22.99 -7.72 2.61
C PHE A 297 -22.38 -7.39 1.24
N GLU A 298 -21.39 -6.49 1.20
CA GLU A 298 -20.72 -6.04 -0.03
C GLU A 298 -19.80 -7.15 -0.57
N ILE A 299 -20.12 -7.64 -1.77
CA ILE A 299 -19.33 -8.61 -2.52
C ILE A 299 -18.26 -7.93 -3.37
N ALA A 300 -18.65 -6.85 -4.06
CA ALA A 300 -17.79 -6.16 -4.99
C ALA A 300 -18.22 -4.70 -5.12
N TRP A 301 -17.28 -3.85 -5.54
CA TRP A 301 -17.57 -2.47 -5.89
C TRP A 301 -16.65 -1.98 -7.02
N GLY A 302 -17.06 -0.93 -7.72
CA GLY A 302 -16.26 -0.22 -8.71
C GLY A 302 -16.41 1.28 -8.57
N GLN A 303 -15.35 2.05 -8.83
CA GLN A 303 -15.37 3.50 -8.87
C GLN A 303 -14.74 3.96 -10.19
N LEU A 304 -15.39 4.87 -10.89
CA LEU A 304 -14.97 5.39 -12.19
C LEU A 304 -14.98 6.91 -12.15
N ALA A 305 -13.88 7.55 -12.53
CA ALA A 305 -13.85 9.00 -12.73
C ALA A 305 -14.79 9.36 -13.89
N LEU A 306 -15.71 10.29 -13.65
CA LEU A 306 -16.61 10.78 -14.68
C LEU A 306 -15.88 11.79 -15.59
N PRO A 307 -16.16 11.83 -16.90
CA PRO A 307 -15.52 12.72 -17.85
C PRO A 307 -16.04 14.17 -17.74
N VAL A 308 -16.00 14.74 -16.54
CA VAL A 308 -16.45 16.09 -16.23
C VAL A 308 -15.24 17.00 -16.11
N LYS A 309 -15.18 18.04 -16.96
CA LYS A 309 -14.13 19.06 -16.89
C LYS A 309 -14.59 20.20 -15.98
N SER A 310 -14.08 20.20 -14.76
CA SER A 310 -14.31 21.29 -13.82
C SER A 310 -13.44 22.50 -14.15
N PRO A 311 -13.95 23.74 -14.04
CA PRO A 311 -13.13 24.94 -14.15
C PRO A 311 -12.00 24.94 -13.11
N ALA A 312 -10.91 25.65 -13.39
CA ALA A 312 -9.88 25.88 -12.38
C ALA A 312 -10.49 26.70 -11.22
N GLN A 313 -10.15 26.32 -9.99
CA GLN A 313 -10.54 27.09 -8.82
C GLN A 313 -9.73 28.39 -8.78
N ALA A 314 -10.43 29.52 -8.78
CA ALA A 314 -9.80 30.81 -8.60
C ALA A 314 -9.53 31.04 -7.11
N HIS A 315 -8.27 31.27 -6.76
CA HIS A 315 -7.91 31.70 -5.42
C HIS A 315 -7.95 33.23 -5.36
N ILE A 316 -8.87 33.79 -4.56
CA ILE A 316 -8.94 35.24 -4.36
C ILE A 316 -7.99 35.61 -3.22
N MET A 317 -6.91 36.28 -3.58
CA MET A 317 -5.95 36.76 -2.60
C MET A 317 -6.47 38.02 -1.92
N PRO A 318 -6.43 38.12 -0.58
CA PRO A 318 -6.74 39.36 0.10
C PRO A 318 -5.65 40.39 -0.23
N ALA A 319 -6.04 41.66 -0.36
CA ALA A 319 -5.08 42.76 -0.47
C ALA A 319 -4.53 43.08 0.93
N ARG A 320 -3.54 42.31 1.39
CA ARG A 320 -2.84 42.51 2.66
C ARG A 320 -1.34 42.60 2.43
N GLU A 321 -0.66 43.31 3.33
CA GLU A 321 0.79 43.34 3.35
C GLU A 321 1.33 42.06 4.00
N ILE A 322 2.52 41.66 3.53
CA ILE A 322 3.32 40.61 4.15
C ILE A 322 4.49 41.34 4.80
N ASN A 323 4.62 41.23 6.11
CA ASN A 323 5.76 41.78 6.83
C ASN A 323 6.84 40.70 6.87
N ALA A 324 8.08 41.10 6.66
CA ALA A 324 9.24 40.23 6.77
C ALA A 324 10.34 40.99 7.48
N ASP A 325 10.95 40.35 8.47
CA ASP A 325 12.09 40.88 9.21
C ASP A 325 13.08 39.75 9.47
N GLU A 326 14.35 40.09 9.72
CA GLU A 326 15.37 39.11 10.05
C GLU A 326 16.42 39.70 11.02
N ASP A 327 16.89 38.87 11.95
CA ASP A 327 18.02 39.17 12.83
C ASP A 327 19.17 38.18 12.58
N GLU A 328 20.12 38.05 13.52
CA GLU A 328 21.25 37.13 13.36
C GLU A 328 20.83 35.65 13.43
N GLU A 329 19.72 35.32 14.10
CA GLU A 329 19.29 33.95 14.40
C GLU A 329 18.08 33.53 13.56
N LEU A 330 17.14 34.45 13.28
CA LEU A 330 15.84 34.13 12.70
C LEU A 330 15.50 34.97 11.47
N ILE A 331 14.70 34.38 10.57
CA ILE A 331 13.87 35.11 9.59
C ILE A 331 12.42 34.96 10.03
N GLN A 332 11.69 36.07 10.14
CA GLN A 332 10.28 36.09 10.53
C GLN A 332 9.41 36.64 9.41
N ILE A 333 8.36 35.91 9.05
CA ILE A 333 7.36 36.34 8.07
C ILE A 333 5.98 36.38 8.73
N GLU A 334 5.30 37.51 8.63
CA GLU A 334 3.94 37.67 9.14
C GLU A 334 2.96 37.97 7.99
N ALA A 335 1.89 37.18 7.90
CA ALA A 335 0.82 37.38 6.93
C ALA A 335 -0.52 36.87 7.45
N ASN A 336 -1.54 37.74 7.49
CA ASN A 336 -2.91 37.38 7.89
C ASN A 336 -3.00 36.65 9.25
N GLY A 337 -2.21 37.08 10.25
CA GLY A 337 -2.15 36.43 11.57
C GLY A 337 -1.39 35.10 11.59
N SER A 338 -0.79 34.68 10.46
CA SER A 338 0.21 33.62 10.42
C SER A 338 1.59 34.21 10.72
N LEU A 339 2.33 33.62 11.65
CA LEU A 339 3.74 33.93 11.92
C LEU A 339 4.59 32.70 11.55
N PHE A 340 5.54 32.88 10.64
CA PHE A 340 6.49 31.86 10.22
C PHE A 340 7.88 32.27 10.70
N GLN A 341 8.61 31.35 11.33
CA GLN A 341 9.96 31.59 11.80
C GLN A 341 10.92 30.56 11.21
N PHE A 342 12.01 31.03 10.61
CA PHE A 342 13.08 30.18 10.09
C PHE A 342 14.33 30.35 10.94
N ASP A 343 14.92 29.22 11.32
CA ASP A 343 16.22 29.18 11.97
C ASP A 343 17.33 29.35 10.92
N LYS A 344 18.20 30.36 11.11
CA LYS A 344 19.33 30.62 10.21
C LYS A 344 20.51 29.67 10.40
N LEU A 345 20.53 28.87 11.48
CA LEU A 345 21.56 27.87 11.75
C LEU A 345 21.34 26.59 10.93
N ASP A 346 20.10 26.12 10.82
CA ASP A 346 19.78 24.85 10.16
C ASP A 346 18.88 24.99 8.90
N GLY A 347 18.35 26.19 8.68
CA GLY A 347 17.56 26.58 7.51
C GLY A 347 16.12 26.07 7.52
N ARG A 348 15.62 25.60 8.66
CA ARG A 348 14.25 25.03 8.76
C ARG A 348 13.25 26.09 9.14
N LEU A 349 12.01 25.91 8.70
CA LEU A 349 10.85 26.53 9.34
C LEU A 349 10.71 25.86 10.73
N CYS A 350 11.09 26.60 11.77
CA CYS A 350 11.19 26.13 13.16
C CYS A 350 10.01 26.58 14.03
N ALA A 351 9.10 27.39 13.48
CA ALA A 351 7.79 27.61 14.05
C ALA A 351 6.82 28.11 12.98
N TRP A 352 5.57 27.66 13.08
CA TRP A 352 4.45 28.30 12.40
C TRP A 352 3.29 28.43 13.37
N GLU A 353 2.85 29.66 13.61
CA GLU A 353 1.68 29.95 14.44
C GLU A 353 0.58 30.64 13.63
N LYS A 354 -0.67 30.47 14.08
CA LYS A 354 -1.83 31.22 13.59
C LYS A 354 -2.58 31.84 14.76
N ASN A 355 -2.63 33.18 14.81
CA ASN A 355 -3.26 33.93 15.90
C ASN A 355 -2.75 33.51 17.29
N GLY A 356 -1.44 33.22 17.40
CA GLY A 356 -0.78 32.76 18.62
C GLY A 356 -1.01 31.28 18.98
N VAL A 357 -1.64 30.49 18.08
CA VAL A 357 -1.77 29.04 18.23
C VAL A 357 -0.65 28.35 17.43
N PRO A 358 0.21 27.54 18.06
CA PRO A 358 1.21 26.74 17.36
C PRO A 358 0.57 25.73 16.41
N LEU A 359 1.02 25.71 15.15
CA LEU A 359 0.55 24.79 14.11
C LEU A 359 1.62 23.78 13.69
N ILE A 360 2.90 24.16 13.75
CA ILE A 360 4.06 23.32 13.42
C ILE A 360 5.14 23.53 14.47
N VAL A 361 5.81 22.45 14.85
CA VAL A 361 7.06 22.47 15.64
C VAL A 361 8.25 22.65 14.72
N GLU A 362 8.41 21.83 13.67
CA GLU A 362 9.44 22.05 12.66
C GLU A 362 9.12 21.39 11.30
N GLY A 363 9.85 21.82 10.26
CA GLY A 363 9.76 21.28 8.90
C GLY A 363 9.01 22.20 7.94
N PRO A 364 9.00 21.92 6.62
CA PRO A 364 9.32 20.63 6.00
C PRO A 364 10.81 20.35 5.80
N LYS A 365 11.25 19.11 6.08
CA LYS A 365 12.62 18.61 5.84
C LYS A 365 12.60 17.51 4.80
N PHE A 366 13.45 17.60 3.77
CA PHE A 366 13.51 16.56 2.73
C PHE A 366 13.86 15.18 3.32
N ASN A 367 13.01 14.19 3.03
CA ASN A 367 13.12 12.83 3.53
C ASN A 367 13.16 11.81 2.37
N ILE A 368 14.03 10.81 2.53
CA ILE A 368 14.21 9.68 1.60
C ILE A 368 14.11 8.31 2.29
N TRP A 369 13.83 8.29 3.59
CA TRP A 369 13.83 7.11 4.43
C TRP A 369 12.46 6.84 5.06
N ARG A 370 12.12 5.55 5.15
CA ARG A 370 11.00 5.00 5.92
C ARG A 370 11.53 3.75 6.62
N ALA A 371 10.87 3.30 7.69
CA ALA A 371 11.26 2.04 8.34
C ALA A 371 11.14 0.86 7.35
N PRO A 372 12.13 -0.03 7.22
CA PRO A 372 12.01 -1.16 6.28
C PRO A 372 10.84 -2.08 6.63
N THR A 373 10.07 -2.49 5.62
CA THR A 373 9.09 -3.58 5.74
C THR A 373 9.78 -4.94 5.75
N ASP A 374 9.06 -6.01 6.08
CA ASP A 374 9.57 -7.37 5.94
C ASP A 374 9.94 -7.73 4.49
N ASN A 375 9.28 -7.10 3.51
CA ASN A 375 9.61 -7.25 2.10
C ASN A 375 10.91 -6.52 1.71
N ASP A 376 11.31 -5.50 2.48
CA ASP A 376 12.58 -4.79 2.31
C ASP A 376 13.77 -5.55 2.92
N ARG A 377 13.56 -6.68 3.61
CA ARG A 377 14.61 -7.39 4.37
C ARG A 377 15.87 -7.74 3.56
N ASN A 378 15.71 -8.05 2.27
CA ASN A 378 16.82 -8.41 1.38
C ASN A 378 17.58 -7.17 0.85
N ILE A 379 17.02 -5.97 0.97
CA ILE A 379 17.65 -4.71 0.56
C ILE A 379 18.03 -3.82 1.75
N LYS A 380 17.48 -4.09 2.95
CA LYS A 380 17.70 -3.33 4.20
C LYS A 380 19.18 -3.03 4.45
N ALA A 381 20.02 -4.06 4.46
CA ALA A 381 21.46 -3.89 4.70
C ALA A 381 22.13 -2.95 3.66
N ASN A 382 21.72 -3.03 2.40
CA ASN A 382 22.23 -2.17 1.33
C ASN A 382 21.77 -0.71 1.51
N LEU A 383 20.52 -0.49 1.93
CA LEU A 383 19.99 0.85 2.21
C LEU A 383 20.75 1.54 3.36
N HIS A 384 20.97 0.83 4.48
CA HIS A 384 21.77 1.37 5.59
C HIS A 384 23.23 1.59 5.21
N ALA A 385 23.83 0.66 4.46
CA ALA A 385 25.20 0.80 3.98
C ALA A 385 25.40 2.02 3.05
N ASN A 386 24.32 2.52 2.44
CA ASN A 386 24.33 3.75 1.66
C ASN A 386 23.94 5.01 2.46
N GLY A 387 23.59 4.86 3.75
CA GLY A 387 23.36 5.97 4.67
C GLY A 387 21.96 6.58 4.63
N TYR A 388 20.96 5.88 4.07
CA TYR A 388 19.62 6.47 3.91
C TYR A 388 18.97 6.79 5.27
N SER A 389 19.12 5.88 6.24
CA SER A 389 18.58 6.02 7.60
C SER A 389 19.28 7.08 8.46
N CYS A 390 20.43 7.60 8.04
CA CYS A 390 21.23 8.56 8.80
C CYS A 390 21.59 9.82 7.99
N ALA A 391 20.81 10.11 6.94
CA ALA A 391 20.99 11.30 6.13
C ALA A 391 20.78 12.57 6.95
N GLN A 392 21.74 13.48 6.92
CA GLN A 392 21.70 14.74 7.65
C GLN A 392 21.39 15.90 6.70
N HIS A 393 20.49 16.79 7.13
CA HIS A 393 20.22 18.06 6.47
C HIS A 393 21.23 19.11 6.94
N ARG A 394 22.03 19.65 6.03
CA ARG A 394 23.03 20.68 6.33
C ARG A 394 22.77 21.92 5.51
N LEU A 395 22.59 23.05 6.19
CA LEU A 395 22.41 24.34 5.54
C LEU A 395 23.67 24.75 4.76
N GLU A 396 23.48 25.24 3.54
CA GLU A 396 24.51 25.96 2.77
C GLU A 396 24.23 27.46 2.75
N ASP A 397 22.98 27.85 2.54
CA ASP A 397 22.55 29.24 2.49
C ASP A 397 21.07 29.38 2.83
N ILE A 398 20.70 30.47 3.50
CA ILE A 398 19.32 30.91 3.68
C ILE A 398 19.24 32.40 3.37
N THR A 399 18.30 32.78 2.51
CA THR A 399 18.15 34.16 2.06
C THR A 399 16.69 34.58 2.08
N LEU A 400 16.39 35.72 2.73
CA LEU A 400 15.13 36.45 2.58
C LEU A 400 15.14 37.27 1.27
N LEU A 401 14.11 37.10 0.45
CA LEU A 401 13.95 37.82 -0.81
C LEU A 401 12.62 38.58 -0.82
N THR A 402 12.70 39.92 -0.81
CA THR A 402 11.54 40.81 -0.93
C THR A 402 11.54 41.53 -2.28
N GLY A 403 10.45 41.42 -3.04
CA GLY A 403 10.31 41.91 -4.41
C GLY A 403 9.24 42.99 -4.60
N ARG A 404 9.06 43.42 -5.85
CA ARG A 404 7.97 44.35 -6.24
C ARG A 404 6.61 43.65 -6.12
N LYS A 405 5.57 44.37 -5.67
CA LYS A 405 4.18 43.87 -5.47
C LYS A 405 4.00 42.89 -4.29
N ASN A 406 4.68 43.11 -3.17
CA ASN A 406 4.59 42.28 -1.95
C ASN A 406 4.98 40.81 -2.17
N GLU A 407 5.90 40.54 -3.09
CA GLU A 407 6.48 39.21 -3.27
C GLU A 407 7.50 38.97 -2.14
N THR A 408 7.18 38.06 -1.23
CA THR A 408 8.05 37.69 -0.11
C THR A 408 8.40 36.22 -0.21
N ARG A 409 9.69 35.90 -0.27
CA ARG A 409 10.20 34.53 -0.36
C ARG A 409 11.32 34.28 0.64
N VAL A 410 11.39 33.05 1.11
CA VAL A 410 12.59 32.51 1.77
C VAL A 410 13.17 31.44 0.87
N LYS A 411 14.45 31.57 0.52
CA LYS A 411 15.20 30.56 -0.23
C LYS A 411 16.15 29.85 0.72
N VAL A 412 16.08 28.53 0.79
CA VAL A 412 17.01 27.68 1.55
C VAL A 412 17.74 26.77 0.58
N THR A 413 19.06 26.78 0.62
CA THR A 413 19.92 25.80 -0.07
C THR A 413 20.57 24.92 0.98
N ALA A 414 20.43 23.62 0.84
CA ALA A 414 20.94 22.66 1.82
C ALA A 414 21.45 21.39 1.15
N ARG A 415 22.28 20.64 1.85
CA ARG A 415 22.74 19.32 1.43
C ARG A 415 22.14 18.24 2.34
N LEU A 416 21.37 17.32 1.75
CA LEU A 416 20.95 16.09 2.42
C LEU A 416 21.95 14.96 2.10
N ALA A 417 22.69 14.50 3.10
CA ALA A 417 23.61 13.38 2.93
C ALA A 417 23.99 12.76 4.28
N ALA A 418 24.25 11.46 4.29
CA ALA A 418 24.84 10.80 5.44
C ALA A 418 26.27 11.31 5.72
N PRO A 419 26.73 11.28 6.98
CA PRO A 419 28.14 11.44 7.32
C PRO A 419 29.00 10.48 6.50
N VAL A 420 30.24 10.86 6.20
CA VAL A 420 31.25 10.08 5.46
C VAL A 420 30.89 9.63 4.03
N HIS A 421 29.64 9.81 3.57
CA HIS A 421 29.22 9.51 2.21
C HIS A 421 29.52 10.67 1.25
N ARG A 422 30.15 10.32 0.12
CA ARG A 422 30.46 11.27 -0.96
C ARG A 422 29.24 11.68 -1.79
N TRP A 423 28.20 10.84 -1.80
CA TRP A 423 26.96 11.16 -2.49
C TRP A 423 26.02 11.98 -1.61
N GLY A 424 25.03 12.62 -2.21
CA GLY A 424 23.98 13.35 -1.50
C GLY A 424 23.06 14.11 -2.45
N TYR A 425 22.11 14.82 -1.87
CA TYR A 425 21.23 15.73 -2.60
C TYR A 425 21.58 17.17 -2.29
N LEU A 426 21.77 17.98 -3.33
CA LEU A 426 21.73 19.43 -3.20
C LEU A 426 20.28 19.87 -3.34
N CYS A 427 19.71 20.33 -2.23
CA CYS A 427 18.32 20.70 -2.06
C CYS A 427 18.16 22.22 -2.15
N GLU A 428 17.13 22.66 -2.87
CA GLU A 428 16.68 24.05 -2.91
C GLU A 428 15.20 24.09 -2.52
N TYR A 429 14.89 24.83 -1.47
CA TYR A 429 13.54 25.12 -0.99
C TYR A 429 13.24 26.58 -1.28
N ILE A 430 12.15 26.86 -1.99
CA ILE A 430 11.68 28.22 -2.24
C ILE A 430 10.29 28.35 -1.64
N TYR A 431 10.20 29.01 -0.50
CA TYR A 431 8.95 29.35 0.18
C TYR A 431 8.40 30.64 -0.42
N ASN A 432 7.22 30.57 -1.05
CA ASN A 432 6.54 31.73 -1.65
C ASN A 432 5.33 32.11 -0.79
N PHE A 433 5.50 33.11 0.09
CA PHE A 433 4.46 33.57 1.01
C PHE A 433 3.38 34.37 0.30
N GLN A 434 2.15 34.22 0.77
CA GLN A 434 0.96 34.81 0.18
C GLN A 434 0.24 35.71 1.21
N PRO A 435 -0.45 36.79 0.80
CA PRO A 435 -1.16 37.68 1.71
C PRO A 435 -2.30 37.05 2.53
N ASP A 436 -2.76 35.85 2.17
CA ASP A 436 -3.75 35.11 2.97
C ASP A 436 -3.11 34.27 4.10
N GLY A 437 -1.79 34.34 4.26
CA GLY A 437 -1.06 33.57 5.27
C GLY A 437 -0.83 32.10 4.87
N SER A 438 -0.95 31.78 3.58
CA SER A 438 -0.46 30.53 2.98
C SER A 438 0.93 30.70 2.38
N PHE A 439 1.58 29.59 2.06
CA PHE A 439 2.78 29.60 1.24
C PHE A 439 2.79 28.43 0.26
N ARG A 440 3.43 28.66 -0.89
CA ARG A 440 3.80 27.59 -1.82
C ARG A 440 5.28 27.28 -1.66
N LEU A 441 5.61 26.04 -1.34
CA LEU A 441 6.97 25.51 -1.35
C LEU A 441 7.27 24.90 -2.72
N ASP A 442 8.16 25.52 -3.48
CA ASP A 442 8.78 24.91 -4.65
C ASP A 442 10.09 24.25 -4.22
N PHE A 443 10.23 22.95 -4.49
CA PHE A 443 11.38 22.18 -4.06
C PHE A 443 12.09 21.54 -5.25
N SER A 444 13.42 21.53 -5.18
CA SER A 444 14.24 20.69 -6.06
C SER A 444 15.37 20.03 -5.31
N ALA A 445 15.69 18.78 -5.67
CA ALA A 445 16.81 18.03 -5.15
C ALA A 445 17.62 17.52 -6.34
N LYS A 446 18.88 17.94 -6.45
CA LYS A 446 19.81 17.47 -7.47
C LYS A 446 20.70 16.39 -6.90
N LEU A 447 20.73 15.23 -7.55
CA LEU A 447 21.56 14.11 -7.10
C LEU A 447 23.03 14.40 -7.41
N GLN A 448 23.86 14.36 -6.38
CA GLN A 448 25.31 14.27 -6.48
C GLN A 448 25.68 12.82 -6.18
N ASP A 449 25.61 11.92 -7.16
CA ASP A 449 25.83 10.48 -6.96
C ASP A 449 27.31 10.09 -6.77
N ALA A 450 28.22 10.96 -7.21
CA ALA A 450 29.65 10.68 -7.32
C ALA A 450 29.94 9.37 -8.10
N GLY A 451 29.13 9.08 -9.13
CA GLY A 451 29.23 7.87 -9.96
C GLY A 451 28.95 6.56 -9.22
N LEU A 452 28.22 6.60 -8.11
CA LEU A 452 27.78 5.41 -7.37
C LEU A 452 26.45 4.89 -7.93
N GLU A 453 26.32 3.57 -7.97
CA GLU A 453 25.02 2.92 -8.16
C GLU A 453 24.33 2.83 -6.79
N LEU A 454 23.24 3.58 -6.65
CA LEU A 454 22.48 3.70 -5.41
C LEU A 454 21.23 2.81 -5.46
N PRO A 455 20.83 2.17 -4.34
CA PRO A 455 19.60 1.39 -4.29
C PRO A 455 18.36 2.28 -4.50
N PRO A 456 17.21 1.73 -4.89
CA PRO A 456 15.95 2.47 -4.94
C PRO A 456 15.61 3.17 -3.62
N LEU A 457 15.10 4.40 -3.72
CA LEU A 457 14.69 5.21 -2.56
C LEU A 457 13.41 4.67 -1.95
N GLN A 458 13.26 4.85 -0.63
CA GLN A 458 12.10 4.39 0.13
C GLN A 458 10.95 5.40 0.10
N CYS A 459 11.27 6.68 0.04
CA CYS A 459 10.32 7.75 -0.22
C CYS A 459 11.04 8.94 -0.87
N VAL A 460 10.28 9.91 -1.37
CA VAL A 460 10.75 11.24 -1.78
C VAL A 460 9.68 12.22 -1.33
N GLY A 461 9.99 12.99 -0.29
CA GLY A 461 8.98 13.80 0.38
C GLY A 461 9.54 14.71 1.45
N PHE A 462 8.65 15.14 2.33
CA PHE A 462 9.02 15.89 3.52
C PHE A 462 8.60 15.17 4.79
N GLU A 463 9.44 15.25 5.81
CA GLU A 463 9.10 14.98 7.19
C GLU A 463 8.84 16.32 7.90
N MET A 464 7.85 16.34 8.78
CA MET A 464 7.40 17.49 9.56
C MET A 464 7.01 17.04 10.95
N THR A 465 7.19 17.92 11.94
CA THR A 465 6.79 17.68 13.32
C THR A 465 5.68 18.66 13.67
N LEU A 466 4.50 18.13 14.03
CA LEU A 466 3.35 18.92 14.45
C LEU A 466 3.17 18.80 15.98
N PRO A 467 2.56 19.80 16.64
CA PRO A 467 2.32 19.75 18.08
C PRO A 467 1.49 18.53 18.51
N GLU A 468 1.71 18.04 19.74
CA GLU A 468 0.95 16.94 20.36
C GLU A 468 -0.58 17.14 20.34
N THR A 469 -1.02 18.40 20.25
CA THR A 469 -2.45 18.75 20.23
C THR A 469 -3.14 18.32 18.93
N VAL A 470 -2.39 18.02 17.88
CA VAL A 470 -2.93 17.60 16.58
C VAL A 470 -3.32 16.13 16.63
N THR A 471 -4.61 15.88 16.79
CA THR A 471 -5.16 14.52 17.00
C THR A 471 -6.05 14.03 15.85
N LYS A 472 -6.28 14.84 14.81
CA LYS A 472 -7.20 14.52 13.71
C LYS A 472 -6.59 14.76 12.35
N ALA A 473 -6.92 13.89 11.40
CA ALA A 473 -6.67 14.06 9.99
C ALA A 473 -7.96 14.07 9.19
N ALA A 474 -8.02 14.90 8.15
CA ALA A 474 -9.04 14.86 7.12
C ALA A 474 -8.38 14.92 5.74
N TRP A 475 -8.77 14.07 4.79
CA TRP A 475 -8.13 14.08 3.48
C TRP A 475 -9.11 13.76 2.36
N PHE A 476 -8.78 14.25 1.16
CA PHE A 476 -9.43 13.86 -0.09
C PHE A 476 -8.42 13.12 -0.97
N GLY A 477 -8.63 11.82 -1.13
CA GLY A 477 -7.69 10.89 -1.75
C GLY A 477 -8.17 9.46 -1.62
N LEU A 478 -7.28 8.48 -1.81
CA LEU A 478 -7.61 7.08 -1.53
C LEU A 478 -7.76 6.85 -0.01
N GLY A 479 -8.76 6.06 0.36
CA GLY A 479 -8.99 5.66 1.73
C GLY A 479 -10.26 4.81 1.93
N PRO A 480 -10.67 4.60 3.19
CA PRO A 480 -10.08 5.17 4.41
C PRO A 480 -8.79 4.48 4.88
N GLY A 481 -8.49 3.28 4.37
CA GLY A 481 -7.40 2.44 4.82
C GLY A 481 -6.04 2.79 4.22
N GLU A 482 -5.05 2.02 4.64
CA GLU A 482 -3.68 2.07 4.13
C GLU A 482 -3.60 1.69 2.64
N ALA A 483 -2.72 2.36 1.89
CA ALA A 483 -2.45 2.06 0.49
C ALA A 483 -1.04 2.48 0.06
N TYR A 484 -0.49 1.74 -0.91
CA TYR A 484 0.79 1.97 -1.57
C TYR A 484 0.62 1.82 -3.10
N SER A 485 1.65 2.15 -3.87
CA SER A 485 1.56 2.18 -5.34
C SER A 485 1.15 0.84 -5.98
N ASP A 486 1.48 -0.28 -5.34
CA ASP A 486 1.14 -1.65 -5.75
C ASP A 486 0.13 -2.37 -4.84
N SER A 487 -0.48 -1.66 -3.88
CA SER A 487 -1.54 -2.16 -3.00
C SER A 487 -2.50 -1.02 -2.68
N LYS A 488 -3.49 -0.80 -3.56
CA LYS A 488 -4.39 0.37 -3.49
C LYS A 488 -5.77 0.16 -4.08
N GLU A 489 -6.01 -0.95 -4.77
CA GLU A 489 -7.25 -1.20 -5.51
C GLU A 489 -8.48 -1.18 -4.58
N ALA A 490 -8.30 -1.57 -3.30
CA ALA A 490 -9.36 -1.60 -2.30
C ALA A 490 -9.73 -0.23 -1.74
N GLN A 491 -8.97 0.83 -2.04
CA GLN A 491 -9.28 2.17 -1.58
C GLN A 491 -10.09 2.96 -2.61
N LYS A 492 -11.08 3.72 -2.13
CA LYS A 492 -11.90 4.61 -2.97
C LYS A 492 -11.35 6.04 -2.87
N VAL A 493 -11.41 6.80 -3.96
CA VAL A 493 -11.26 8.25 -3.86
C VAL A 493 -12.47 8.80 -3.13
N GLY A 494 -12.24 9.47 -2.00
CA GLY A 494 -13.29 9.99 -1.13
C GLY A 494 -12.78 11.05 -0.16
N TYR A 495 -13.69 11.65 0.59
CA TYR A 495 -13.37 12.57 1.68
C TYR A 495 -13.50 11.84 3.01
N TYR A 496 -12.38 11.68 3.70
CA TYR A 496 -12.28 10.88 4.91
C TYR A 496 -11.82 11.75 6.08
N LYS A 497 -12.21 11.33 7.29
CA LYS A 497 -11.76 11.91 8.55
C LYS A 497 -11.49 10.77 9.53
N LEU A 498 -10.31 10.77 10.14
CA LEU A 498 -9.94 9.81 11.17
C LEU A 498 -9.15 10.51 12.28
N PRO A 499 -9.23 10.03 13.52
CA PRO A 499 -8.23 10.36 14.53
C PRO A 499 -6.87 9.82 14.10
N VAL A 500 -5.79 10.49 14.51
CA VAL A 500 -4.41 10.16 14.11
C VAL A 500 -4.03 8.73 14.52
N GLU A 501 -4.50 8.27 15.68
CA GLU A 501 -4.26 6.94 16.21
C GLU A 501 -4.86 5.84 15.35
N ALA A 502 -5.91 6.15 14.57
CA ALA A 502 -6.53 5.22 13.62
C ALA A 502 -5.86 5.23 12.23
N LEU A 503 -4.82 6.04 12.03
CA LEU A 503 -4.08 6.07 10.76
C LEU A 503 -3.05 4.93 10.65
N SER A 504 -2.55 4.46 11.80
CA SER A 504 -1.51 3.43 11.90
C SER A 504 -2.07 2.01 11.85
N THR A 505 -1.30 1.08 11.31
CA THR A 505 -1.60 -0.36 11.33
C THR A 505 -0.67 -1.06 12.32
N ASN A 506 -1.25 -1.75 13.30
CA ASN A 506 -0.50 -2.41 14.38
C ASN A 506 -0.02 -3.82 13.96
N TYR A 507 1.02 -3.90 13.13
CA TYR A 507 1.57 -5.16 12.65
C TYR A 507 2.22 -5.99 13.78
N THR A 508 2.13 -7.32 13.69
CA THR A 508 2.76 -8.27 14.65
C THR A 508 4.25 -7.97 14.86
N TYR A 509 4.95 -7.65 13.76
CA TYR A 509 6.31 -7.11 13.78
C TYR A 509 6.26 -5.64 13.32
N PRO A 510 6.67 -4.66 14.15
CA PRO A 510 6.68 -3.25 13.80
C PRO A 510 7.47 -2.95 12.52
N GLN A 511 6.85 -2.20 11.62
CA GLN A 511 7.40 -1.78 10.35
C GLN A 511 6.61 -0.62 9.77
N GLU A 512 7.11 -0.02 8.68
CA GLU A 512 6.41 1.04 7.95
C GLU A 512 4.94 0.72 7.71
N ASN A 513 4.08 1.69 7.99
CA ASN A 513 2.63 1.55 7.92
C ASN A 513 1.93 2.91 7.77
N GLY A 514 0.62 2.90 7.58
CA GLY A 514 -0.25 4.05 7.64
C GLY A 514 -0.26 4.96 6.40
N ASN A 515 0.47 4.63 5.34
CA ASN A 515 0.49 5.44 4.12
C ASN A 515 -0.93 5.57 3.51
N ARG A 516 -1.30 6.80 3.15
CA ARG A 516 -2.47 7.12 2.33
C ARG A 516 -1.97 7.59 0.98
N HIS A 517 -2.44 6.94 -0.09
CA HIS A 517 -1.91 7.14 -1.44
C HIS A 517 -2.81 8.07 -2.29
N GLU A 518 -2.24 8.71 -3.30
CA GLU A 518 -2.97 9.54 -4.28
C GLU A 518 -3.88 10.62 -3.65
N VAL A 519 -3.35 11.31 -2.65
CA VAL A 519 -4.04 12.38 -1.90
C VAL A 519 -3.93 13.71 -2.64
N ARG A 520 -5.07 14.36 -2.83
CA ARG A 520 -5.15 15.70 -3.44
C ARG A 520 -4.85 16.78 -2.41
N ARG A 521 -5.37 16.59 -1.20
CA ARG A 521 -5.26 17.49 -0.06
C ARG A 521 -5.52 16.77 1.26
N ALA A 522 -4.82 17.20 2.30
CA ALA A 522 -4.97 16.70 3.66
C ALA A 522 -4.90 17.84 4.67
N ALA A 523 -5.69 17.77 5.72
CA ALA A 523 -5.68 18.66 6.86
C ALA A 523 -5.36 17.87 8.13
N PHE A 524 -4.54 18.47 9.00
CA PHE A 524 -4.15 17.92 10.30
C PHE A 524 -4.45 18.98 11.34
N TYR A 525 -5.28 18.65 12.35
CA TYR A 525 -5.83 19.64 13.27
C TYR A 525 -6.15 19.09 14.66
N ASP A 526 -6.28 20.02 15.60
CA ASP A 526 -6.64 19.77 16.99
C ASP A 526 -8.17 19.73 17.24
N ASP A 527 -8.57 19.52 18.49
CA ASP A 527 -9.97 19.56 18.91
C ASP A 527 -10.64 20.95 18.79
N LYS A 528 -9.83 22.01 18.67
CA LYS A 528 -10.29 23.40 18.50
C LYS A 528 -10.35 23.82 17.03
N MET A 529 -10.14 22.88 16.10
CA MET A 529 -10.11 23.13 14.66
C MET A 529 -8.99 24.09 14.23
N CYS A 530 -7.86 24.05 14.94
CA CYS A 530 -6.63 24.73 14.55
C CYS A 530 -5.67 23.71 13.93
N GLY A 531 -5.03 24.08 12.82
CA GLY A 531 -4.16 23.14 12.11
C GLY A 531 -3.64 23.64 10.78
N ILE A 532 -3.09 22.70 10.00
CA ILE A 532 -2.56 22.94 8.66
C ILE A 532 -3.35 22.17 7.61
N LEU A 533 -3.51 22.78 6.43
CA LEU A 533 -4.06 22.19 5.22
C LEU A 533 -2.96 22.19 4.15
N VAL A 534 -2.77 21.04 3.50
CA VAL A 534 -1.70 20.82 2.53
C VAL A 534 -2.29 20.31 1.21
N SER A 535 -1.75 20.78 0.08
CA SER A 535 -2.06 20.30 -1.27
C SER A 535 -0.82 20.33 -2.18
N GLY A 536 -0.84 19.66 -3.33
CA GLY A 536 0.20 19.80 -4.36
C GLY A 536 0.83 18.49 -4.83
N ALA A 537 1.92 18.62 -5.59
CA ALA A 537 2.71 17.55 -6.19
C ALA A 537 1.90 16.43 -6.87
N PRO A 538 1.18 16.73 -7.98
CA PRO A 538 -0.29 16.92 -8.06
C PRO A 538 -1.18 15.96 -7.24
N LEU A 539 -0.63 14.83 -6.82
CA LEU A 539 -1.15 13.90 -5.83
C LEU A 539 0.03 13.45 -4.98
N PHE A 540 -0.12 13.48 -3.66
CA PHE A 540 0.92 13.07 -2.73
C PHE A 540 0.42 11.95 -1.83
N ASP A 541 1.34 11.39 -1.07
CA ASP A 541 1.10 10.38 -0.07
C ASP A 541 1.34 10.98 1.31
N PHE A 542 0.65 10.51 2.34
CA PHE A 542 0.99 10.88 3.71
C PHE A 542 0.91 9.71 4.68
N SER A 543 1.70 9.80 5.74
CA SER A 543 1.56 9.01 6.95
C SER A 543 1.77 9.92 8.17
N ALA A 544 1.14 9.60 9.30
CA ALA A 544 1.21 10.43 10.50
C ALA A 544 1.20 9.56 11.76
N HIS A 545 2.23 9.71 12.60
CA HIS A 545 2.49 8.81 13.74
C HIS A 545 3.06 9.55 14.95
N HIS A 546 2.84 9.00 16.14
CA HIS A 546 3.49 9.42 17.39
C HIS A 546 4.80 8.66 17.61
N TYR A 547 5.53 8.36 16.54
CA TYR A 547 6.84 7.70 16.60
C TYR A 547 7.64 8.04 15.34
N THR A 548 8.96 7.94 15.44
CA THR A 548 9.85 8.12 14.29
C THR A 548 10.04 6.81 13.52
N ALA A 549 10.51 6.91 12.26
CA ALA A 549 10.90 5.73 11.49
C ALA A 549 12.01 4.92 12.18
N GLN A 550 12.88 5.57 12.95
CA GLN A 550 13.93 4.90 13.72
C GLN A 550 13.36 4.09 14.88
N ALA A 551 12.49 4.69 15.70
CA ALA A 551 11.85 4.01 16.82
C ALA A 551 11.04 2.79 16.36
N LEU A 552 10.34 2.93 15.22
CA LEU A 552 9.58 1.85 14.61
C LEU A 552 10.48 0.70 14.11
N GLU A 553 11.66 1.02 13.58
CA GLU A 553 12.61 0.02 13.09
C GLU A 553 13.33 -0.73 14.23
N GLU A 554 13.59 -0.06 15.36
CA GLU A 554 14.29 -0.64 16.51
C GLU A 554 13.41 -1.61 17.31
N ALA A 555 12.11 -1.37 17.34
CA ALA A 555 11.13 -2.22 18.01
C ALA A 555 10.96 -3.57 17.30
N LYS A 556 10.86 -4.66 18.07
CA LYS A 556 10.55 -6.00 17.56
C LYS A 556 9.10 -6.37 17.84
N HIS A 557 8.55 -5.85 18.92
CA HIS A 557 7.14 -5.97 19.28
C HIS A 557 6.46 -4.61 19.35
N PRO A 558 5.14 -4.49 19.07
CA PRO A 558 4.44 -3.21 19.14
C PRO A 558 4.58 -2.44 20.46
N HIS A 559 4.64 -3.16 21.58
CA HIS A 559 4.79 -2.55 22.90
C HIS A 559 6.20 -2.00 23.18
N GLU A 560 7.16 -2.26 22.30
CA GLU A 560 8.53 -1.77 22.39
C GLU A 560 8.76 -0.48 21.58
N ILE A 561 7.77 -0.03 20.80
CA ILE A 561 7.88 1.21 20.03
C ILE A 561 8.05 2.40 21.00
N GLU A 562 9.12 3.16 20.82
CA GLU A 562 9.32 4.41 21.55
C GLU A 562 8.46 5.52 20.93
N TYR A 563 7.37 5.87 21.62
CA TYR A 563 6.46 6.93 21.21
C TYR A 563 6.97 8.31 21.63
N CYS A 564 6.73 9.33 20.81
CA CYS A 564 6.95 10.74 21.11
C CYS A 564 5.62 11.48 21.27
N ASP A 565 5.63 12.58 22.03
CA ASP A 565 4.42 13.39 22.27
C ASP A 565 3.97 14.09 20.98
N GLU A 566 4.92 14.62 20.21
CA GLU A 566 4.64 15.27 18.93
C GLU A 566 4.18 14.29 17.84
N LEU A 567 3.47 14.84 16.85
CA LEU A 567 3.04 14.11 15.67
C LEU A 567 4.10 14.23 14.56
N VAL A 568 4.69 13.10 14.17
CA VAL A 568 5.56 12.97 13.01
C VAL A 568 4.70 12.80 11.76
N LEU A 569 4.73 13.78 10.86
CA LEU A 569 3.99 13.81 9.60
C LEU A 569 4.93 13.65 8.41
N ASN A 570 4.71 12.61 7.60
CA ASN A 570 5.36 12.44 6.31
C ASN A 570 4.44 12.91 5.18
N LEU A 571 4.94 13.75 4.29
CA LEU A 571 4.29 14.23 3.06
C LEU A 571 5.13 13.84 1.85
N ASN A 572 4.84 12.68 1.28
CA ASN A 572 5.64 12.06 0.25
C ASN A 572 5.08 12.37 -1.14
N TRP A 573 5.88 12.94 -2.05
CA TRP A 573 5.50 12.97 -3.46
C TRP A 573 5.49 11.55 -4.04
N LYS A 574 6.38 10.68 -3.55
CA LYS A 574 6.42 9.26 -3.90
C LYS A 574 6.79 8.43 -2.67
N SER A 575 6.10 7.31 -2.50
CA SER A 575 6.42 6.26 -1.52
C SER A 575 6.77 4.97 -2.26
N ALA A 576 7.71 4.20 -1.72
CA ALA A 576 8.08 2.92 -2.30
C ALA A 576 6.90 1.91 -2.28
N PRO A 577 6.82 1.02 -3.27
CA PRO A 577 5.88 -0.10 -3.26
C PRO A 577 6.16 -1.07 -2.09
N LEU A 578 5.21 -1.97 -1.81
CA LEU A 578 5.38 -3.03 -0.81
C LEU A 578 6.08 -4.27 -1.39
N GLY A 579 5.69 -4.70 -2.58
CA GLY A 579 6.09 -5.99 -3.14
C GLY A 579 5.70 -7.19 -2.26
N SER A 580 6.36 -8.32 -2.48
CA SER A 580 6.18 -9.54 -1.67
C SER A 580 7.51 -10.29 -1.54
N ASN A 581 8.60 -9.55 -1.33
CA ASN A 581 9.98 -10.01 -1.43
C ASN A 581 10.51 -10.66 -0.13
N SER A 582 9.69 -10.73 0.91
CA SER A 582 9.97 -11.52 2.11
C SER A 582 10.14 -13.01 1.79
N CYS A 583 9.29 -13.52 0.89
CA CYS A 583 9.46 -14.76 0.16
C CYS A 583 8.82 -14.62 -1.22
N GLY A 584 9.57 -14.14 -2.21
CA GLY A 584 9.04 -13.92 -3.55
C GLY A 584 9.72 -12.78 -4.29
N PRO A 585 9.04 -12.17 -5.28
CA PRO A 585 9.68 -11.18 -6.13
C PRO A 585 9.79 -9.82 -5.46
N LEU A 586 10.80 -9.07 -5.90
CA LEU A 586 10.86 -7.62 -5.74
C LEU A 586 9.65 -6.96 -6.43
N PRO A 587 9.27 -5.74 -6.00
CA PRO A 587 8.29 -4.94 -6.71
C PRO A 587 8.67 -4.75 -8.20
N GLU A 588 7.66 -4.45 -9.04
CA GLU A 588 7.91 -4.15 -10.45
C GLU A 588 8.86 -2.95 -10.59
N ASP A 589 9.86 -3.09 -11.47
CA ASP A 589 10.96 -2.12 -11.61
C ASP A 589 10.48 -0.71 -12.00
N GLU A 590 9.31 -0.64 -12.65
CA GLU A 590 8.64 0.62 -13.05
C GLU A 590 8.02 1.38 -11.87
N LEU A 591 7.71 0.69 -10.77
CA LEU A 591 7.14 1.28 -9.55
C LEU A 591 8.21 1.74 -8.55
N LEU A 592 9.46 1.29 -8.72
CA LEU A 592 10.57 1.67 -7.86
C LEU A 592 10.94 3.16 -8.02
N ILE A 593 11.28 3.80 -6.91
CA ILE A 593 11.78 5.18 -6.93
C ILE A 593 13.28 5.16 -7.21
N LYS A 594 13.66 5.32 -8.47
CA LYS A 594 15.07 5.35 -8.87
C LYS A 594 15.74 6.64 -8.36
N PRO A 595 16.96 6.58 -7.80
CA PRO A 595 17.73 7.77 -7.46
C PRO A 595 17.93 8.66 -8.69
N GLY A 596 17.59 9.93 -8.57
CA GLY A 596 17.74 10.91 -9.63
C GLY A 596 17.34 12.31 -9.15
N ASP A 597 17.27 13.26 -10.08
CA ASP A 597 16.84 14.62 -9.78
C ASP A 597 15.31 14.67 -9.52
N PHE A 598 14.92 15.43 -8.51
CA PHE A 598 13.52 15.62 -8.13
C PHE A 598 13.14 17.08 -8.15
N LYS A 599 11.90 17.36 -8.58
CA LYS A 599 11.31 18.69 -8.53
C LYS A 599 9.80 18.56 -8.34
N PHE A 600 9.29 19.15 -7.27
CA PHE A 600 7.87 19.14 -6.95
C PHE A 600 7.50 20.38 -6.12
N SER A 601 6.21 20.65 -5.98
CA SER A 601 5.72 21.80 -5.24
C SER A 601 4.53 21.41 -4.38
N MET A 602 4.46 21.96 -3.17
CA MET A 602 3.32 21.80 -2.26
C MET A 602 2.86 23.16 -1.76
N ASN A 603 1.57 23.30 -1.51
CA ASN A 603 0.97 24.49 -0.91
C ASN A 603 0.57 24.15 0.52
N PHE A 604 0.78 25.09 1.42
CA PHE A 604 0.46 24.98 2.84
C PHE A 604 -0.37 26.17 3.27
N ARG A 605 -1.40 25.91 4.06
CA ARG A 605 -2.22 26.96 4.69
C ARG A 605 -2.62 26.58 6.10
N GLY A 606 -2.33 27.47 7.04
CA GLY A 606 -2.73 27.36 8.42
C GLY A 606 -4.14 27.92 8.59
N PHE A 607 -4.91 27.31 9.48
CA PHE A 607 -6.26 27.73 9.82
C PHE A 607 -6.48 27.64 11.33
N ALA A 608 -7.42 28.44 11.83
CA ALA A 608 -7.79 28.45 13.24
C ALA A 608 -9.31 28.49 13.42
N GLY A 609 -9.81 27.77 14.44
CA GLY A 609 -11.24 27.75 14.77
C GLY A 609 -12.13 27.30 13.60
N ALA A 610 -13.25 27.99 13.40
CA ALA A 610 -14.25 27.62 12.41
C ALA A 610 -13.89 27.96 10.94
N GLU A 611 -12.62 28.29 10.64
CA GLU A 611 -12.18 28.52 9.26
C GLU A 611 -12.28 27.24 8.40
N LEU A 612 -12.03 26.07 8.99
CA LEU A 612 -12.13 24.78 8.32
C LEU A 612 -13.49 24.11 8.61
N ASP A 613 -14.22 23.77 7.54
CA ASP A 613 -15.37 22.89 7.55
C ASP A 613 -15.37 21.99 6.28
N ASP A 614 -16.37 21.12 6.13
CA ASP A 614 -16.49 20.20 5.00
C ASP A 614 -16.55 20.90 3.63
N LYS A 615 -16.97 22.17 3.59
CA LYS A 615 -17.06 22.97 2.37
C LYS A 615 -15.75 23.72 2.14
N THR A 616 -15.22 24.40 3.14
CA THR A 616 -14.01 25.22 3.02
C THR A 616 -12.77 24.36 2.83
N PHE A 617 -12.77 23.10 3.27
CA PHE A 617 -11.72 22.12 2.98
C PHE A 617 -11.37 22.05 1.47
N PHE A 618 -12.37 22.18 0.60
CA PHE A 618 -12.19 22.13 -0.87
C PHE A 618 -11.92 23.49 -1.51
N THR A 619 -11.88 24.58 -0.74
CA THR A 619 -11.74 25.94 -1.31
C THR A 619 -10.71 26.80 -0.61
N MET A 620 -10.15 26.33 0.49
CA MET A 620 -9.21 27.08 1.32
C MET A 620 -7.81 27.15 0.72
N ILE A 621 -7.37 26.11 0.00
CA ILE A 621 -6.05 26.02 -0.64
C ILE A 621 -6.15 25.52 -2.07
#